data_AF-A0AAU0VUH5-F1
#
_entry.id   AF-A0AAU0VUH5-F1
#
_cell.length_a   1.000
_cell.length_b   1.000
_cell.length_c   1.000
_cell.angle_alpha   90.00
_cell.angle_beta   90.00
_cell.angle_gamma   90.00
#
_symmetry.space_group_name_H-M   'P 1'
#
loop_
_entity.id
_entity.type
_entity.pdbx_description
1 polymer ?
#
loop_
_entity_poly.entity_id
_entity_poly.type
_entity_poly.pdbx_seq_one_letter_code
_entity_poly.pdbx_strand_id
1 'polypeptide(L)'
;MLSTTSLVQDRAAARKRFRLDGYLPLPGLLTDDGLATLRGEAHRLEKVATRRDFTMACMDDSPRHMTTLGGHVIAEESAMISTLYAASELRSLIETLAGGAVTGVPDLVERHVLNILHREGDTHGAHTDDYPYALVLFLEAPDHPDLGGVLEYAPHTRSLDGIDDVAAMRTAHHRAGDGYLLRSDTTAHRVTPLTRSGLRRVVLNFAYGTSAAPARTTTSARELYT
;
A
#
# COMPACT_ATOMS: atom_id res chain seq x y z
N MET A 1 -3.17 -18.09 -4.58
CA MET A 1 -3.32 -16.71 -4.05
C MET A 1 -3.11 -15.65 -5.12
N LEU A 2 -2.06 -15.74 -5.94
CA LEU A 2 -1.76 -14.74 -6.97
C LEU A 2 -2.09 -15.28 -8.37
N SER A 3 -2.69 -14.45 -9.22
CA SER A 3 -2.74 -14.66 -10.66
C SER A 3 -1.44 -14.14 -11.24
N THR A 4 -0.75 -14.92 -12.09
CA THR A 4 0.46 -14.45 -12.81
C THR A 4 0.23 -14.41 -14.32
N THR A 5 -0.94 -14.86 -14.77
CA THR A 5 -1.20 -15.26 -16.16
C THR A 5 -1.36 -14.08 -17.13
N SER A 6 -1.50 -12.84 -16.62
CA SER A 6 -1.63 -11.62 -17.45
C SER A 6 -0.65 -10.50 -17.10
N LEU A 7 0.05 -10.55 -15.96
CA LEU A 7 0.60 -9.34 -15.33
C LEU A 7 1.86 -8.79 -15.98
N VAL A 8 2.51 -9.55 -16.87
CA VAL A 8 3.75 -9.07 -17.48
C VAL A 8 4.02 -9.70 -18.85
N GLN A 9 3.07 -9.59 -19.79
CA GLN A 9 3.31 -10.00 -21.19
C GLN A 9 4.54 -9.30 -21.80
N ASP A 10 4.91 -8.13 -21.28
CA ASP A 10 6.22 -7.50 -21.50
C ASP A 10 6.83 -6.95 -20.20
N ARG A 11 7.73 -7.75 -19.59
CA ARG A 11 8.48 -7.39 -18.37
C ARG A 11 9.36 -6.16 -18.53
N ALA A 12 9.91 -5.94 -19.72
CA ALA A 12 10.76 -4.79 -19.98
C ALA A 12 9.92 -3.50 -20.04
N ALA A 13 8.77 -3.55 -20.70
CA ALA A 13 7.83 -2.43 -20.74
C ALA A 13 7.27 -2.09 -19.35
N ALA A 14 6.86 -3.10 -18.57
CA ALA A 14 6.36 -2.91 -17.22
C ALA A 14 7.43 -2.27 -16.30
N ARG A 15 8.67 -2.78 -16.35
CA ARG A 15 9.81 -2.18 -15.62
C ARG A 15 10.07 -0.74 -16.06
N LYS A 16 10.08 -0.48 -17.37
CA LYS A 16 10.28 0.87 -17.90
C LYS A 16 9.20 1.82 -17.39
N ARG A 17 7.94 1.40 -17.41
CA ARG A 17 6.81 2.19 -16.90
C ARG A 17 6.93 2.45 -15.40
N PHE A 18 7.20 1.41 -14.60
CA PHE A 18 7.39 1.57 -13.16
C PHE A 18 8.51 2.56 -12.82
N ARG A 19 9.63 2.50 -13.55
CA ARG A 19 10.73 3.46 -13.39
C ARG A 19 10.34 4.89 -13.77
N LEU A 20 9.48 5.07 -14.77
CA LEU A 20 9.04 6.40 -15.22
C LEU A 20 7.95 6.99 -14.34
N ASP A 21 7.02 6.16 -13.88
CA ASP A 21 5.80 6.62 -13.20
C ASP A 21 5.88 6.47 -11.68
N GLY A 22 6.92 5.82 -11.13
CA GLY A 22 7.01 5.48 -9.71
C GLY A 22 5.91 4.51 -9.22
N TYR A 23 5.02 4.09 -10.11
CA TYR A 23 3.79 3.37 -9.84
C TYR A 23 3.52 2.39 -10.97
N LEU A 24 3.02 1.20 -10.64
CA LEU A 24 2.61 0.20 -11.62
C LEU A 24 1.33 -0.51 -11.15
N PRO A 25 0.22 -0.41 -11.91
CA PRO A 25 -1.00 -1.14 -11.58
C PRO A 25 -0.83 -2.63 -11.88
N LEU A 26 -1.39 -3.46 -11.01
CA LEU A 26 -1.40 -4.91 -11.09
C LEU A 26 -2.86 -5.40 -10.99
N PRO A 27 -3.68 -5.18 -12.04
CA PRO A 27 -5.09 -5.53 -12.00
C PRO A 27 -5.29 -7.05 -11.91
N GLY A 28 -6.25 -7.48 -11.09
CA GLY A 28 -6.53 -8.91 -10.86
C GLY A 28 -5.32 -9.70 -10.35
N LEU A 29 -4.44 -9.06 -9.57
CA LEU A 29 -3.26 -9.71 -8.98
C LEU A 29 -3.66 -10.86 -8.05
N LEU A 30 -4.74 -10.71 -7.30
CA LEU A 30 -5.29 -11.78 -6.48
C LEU A 30 -6.23 -12.64 -7.33
N THR A 31 -6.09 -13.97 -7.22
CA THR A 31 -7.13 -14.88 -7.71
C THR A 31 -8.40 -14.71 -6.88
N ASP A 32 -9.56 -15.10 -7.40
CA ASP A 32 -10.82 -15.02 -6.64
C ASP A 32 -10.72 -15.74 -5.28
N ASP A 33 -10.14 -16.94 -5.26
CA ASP A 33 -9.86 -17.68 -4.02
C ASP A 33 -8.87 -16.96 -3.10
N GLY A 34 -7.86 -16.29 -3.68
CA GLY A 34 -6.85 -15.53 -2.93
C GLY A 34 -7.46 -14.30 -2.28
N LEU A 35 -8.30 -13.58 -3.02
CA LEU A 35 -9.06 -12.44 -2.54
C LEU A 35 -10.04 -12.86 -1.43
N ALA A 36 -10.81 -13.93 -1.64
CA ALA A 36 -11.74 -14.44 -0.64
C ALA A 36 -11.01 -14.83 0.65
N THR A 37 -9.89 -15.55 0.53
CA THR A 37 -9.08 -15.98 1.67
C THR A 37 -8.50 -14.80 2.44
N LEU A 38 -7.83 -13.86 1.75
CA LEU A 38 -7.22 -12.70 2.39
C LEU A 38 -8.26 -11.74 2.98
N ARG A 39 -9.41 -11.57 2.32
CA ARG A 39 -10.52 -10.78 2.87
C ARG A 39 -11.07 -11.39 4.15
N GLY A 40 -11.29 -12.70 4.18
CA GLY A 40 -11.74 -13.40 5.39
C GLY A 40 -10.76 -13.23 6.56
N GLU A 41 -9.46 -13.30 6.27
CA GLU A 41 -8.44 -13.06 7.30
C GLU A 41 -8.39 -11.60 7.75
N ALA A 42 -8.46 -10.64 6.83
CA ALA A 42 -8.52 -9.22 7.18
C ALA A 42 -9.73 -8.90 8.07
N HIS A 43 -10.90 -9.48 7.80
CA HIS A 43 -12.08 -9.33 8.67
C HIS A 43 -11.88 -9.96 10.05
N ARG A 44 -11.13 -11.06 10.15
CA ARG A 44 -10.76 -11.65 11.44
C ARG A 44 -9.82 -10.71 12.21
N LEU A 45 -8.81 -10.18 11.54
CA LEU A 45 -7.78 -9.29 12.12
C LEU A 45 -8.30 -7.89 12.46
N GLU A 46 -9.32 -7.39 11.74
CA GLU A 46 -9.96 -6.09 12.03
C GLU A 46 -10.47 -6.00 13.48
N LYS A 47 -10.80 -7.14 14.11
CA LYS A 47 -11.25 -7.22 15.51
C LYS A 47 -10.20 -6.80 16.53
N VAL A 48 -8.92 -6.85 16.17
CA VAL A 48 -7.78 -6.43 17.00
C VAL A 48 -7.07 -5.19 16.44
N ALA A 49 -7.64 -4.58 15.40
CA ALA A 49 -7.11 -3.37 14.79
C ALA A 49 -7.48 -2.11 15.59
N THR A 50 -6.64 -1.09 15.49
CA THR A 50 -6.77 0.14 16.27
C THR A 50 -7.23 1.27 15.38
N ARG A 51 -8.23 2.04 15.83
CA ARG A 51 -8.65 3.26 15.16
C ARG A 51 -7.61 4.36 15.39
N ARG A 52 -7.23 5.05 14.31
CA ARG A 52 -6.33 6.20 14.30
C ARG A 52 -7.08 7.41 13.76
N ASP A 53 -7.07 8.48 14.56
CA ASP A 53 -7.69 9.76 14.27
C ASP A 53 -6.76 10.89 14.75
N PHE A 54 -5.77 11.23 13.92
CA PHE A 54 -4.76 12.24 14.27
C PHE A 54 -4.12 12.88 13.02
N THR A 55 -3.28 13.88 13.21
CA THR A 55 -2.43 14.48 12.17
C THR A 55 -0.97 14.05 12.38
N MET A 56 -0.29 13.66 11.30
CA MET A 56 1.08 13.16 11.34
C MET A 56 2.07 14.32 11.27
N ALA A 57 2.60 14.75 12.42
CA ALA A 57 3.46 15.93 12.51
C ALA A 57 4.73 15.85 11.64
N CYS A 58 5.30 14.65 11.49
CA CYS A 58 6.48 14.45 10.62
C CYS A 58 6.17 14.41 9.11
N MET A 59 4.90 14.63 8.73
CA MET A 59 4.38 14.62 7.35
C MET A 59 3.44 15.82 7.14
N ASP A 60 3.92 17.03 7.49
CA ASP A 60 3.22 18.31 7.33
C ASP A 60 1.79 18.32 7.90
N ASP A 61 1.63 17.71 9.09
CA ASP A 61 0.34 17.56 9.79
C ASP A 61 -0.76 16.90 8.94
N SER A 62 -0.37 16.06 7.97
CA SER A 62 -1.32 15.34 7.11
C SER A 62 -2.22 14.38 7.92
N PRO A 63 -3.52 14.25 7.57
CA PRO A 63 -4.48 13.50 8.38
C PRO A 63 -4.26 11.98 8.31
N ARG A 64 -4.58 11.28 9.39
CA ARG A 64 -4.72 9.83 9.48
C ARG A 64 -6.07 9.53 10.12
N HIS A 65 -7.04 9.17 9.29
CA HIS A 65 -8.40 8.80 9.70
C HIS A 65 -8.67 7.40 9.15
N MET A 66 -8.26 6.39 9.91
CA MET A 66 -8.27 5.00 9.46
C MET A 66 -8.14 4.03 10.62
N THR A 67 -8.60 2.80 10.40
CA THR A 67 -8.33 1.68 11.30
C THR A 67 -7.11 0.93 10.77
N THR A 68 -6.12 0.66 11.63
CA THR A 68 -4.83 0.10 11.23
C THR A 68 -4.43 -1.08 12.10
N LEU A 69 -3.62 -1.98 11.54
CA LEU A 69 -2.97 -3.05 12.27
C LEU A 69 -1.52 -3.19 11.79
N GLY A 70 -0.58 -3.10 12.74
CA GLY A 70 0.85 -3.22 12.48
C GLY A 70 1.31 -4.65 12.22
N GLY A 71 2.44 -4.77 11.54
CA GLY A 71 3.02 -6.06 11.17
C GLY A 71 3.43 -6.92 12.36
N HIS A 72 3.75 -6.32 13.50
CA HIS A 72 4.10 -7.06 14.71
C HIS A 72 2.89 -7.85 15.24
N VAL A 73 1.70 -7.23 15.28
CA VAL A 73 0.46 -7.92 15.65
C VAL A 73 0.03 -8.91 14.56
N ILE A 74 0.13 -8.54 13.28
CA ILE A 74 -0.18 -9.46 12.16
C ILE A 74 0.71 -10.71 12.21
N ALA A 75 1.97 -10.58 12.61
CA ALA A 75 2.88 -11.72 12.71
C ALA A 75 2.51 -12.70 13.83
N GLU A 76 1.96 -12.20 14.93
CA GLU A 76 1.46 -13.01 16.04
C GLU A 76 0.12 -13.66 15.71
N GLU A 77 -0.77 -12.91 15.07
CA GLU A 77 -2.15 -13.32 14.83
C GLU A 77 -2.33 -14.13 13.54
N SER A 78 -1.46 -13.93 12.53
CA SER A 78 -1.64 -14.47 11.18
C SER A 78 -0.31 -14.92 10.57
N ALA A 79 -0.02 -16.22 10.73
CA ALA A 79 1.05 -16.88 9.98
C ALA A 79 0.83 -16.76 8.46
N MET A 80 -0.42 -16.79 7.99
CA MET A 80 -0.75 -16.76 6.57
C MET A 80 -0.23 -15.50 5.86
N ILE A 81 -0.52 -14.30 6.39
CA ILE A 81 -0.04 -13.04 5.80
C ILE A 81 1.48 -12.94 5.88
N SER A 82 2.09 -13.40 6.98
CA SER A 82 3.55 -13.41 7.13
C SER A 82 4.23 -14.37 6.14
N THR A 83 3.64 -15.54 5.88
CA THR A 83 4.10 -16.48 4.85
C THR A 83 3.92 -15.90 3.45
N LEU A 84 2.80 -15.22 3.17
CA LEU A 84 2.57 -14.55 1.90
C LEU A 84 3.60 -13.45 1.63
N TYR A 85 3.90 -12.62 2.64
CA TYR A 85 4.94 -11.59 2.57
C TYR A 85 6.31 -12.17 2.20
N ALA A 86 6.65 -13.33 2.78
CA ALA A 86 7.91 -14.03 2.57
C ALA A 86 7.93 -14.93 1.31
N ALA A 87 6.82 -15.03 0.56
CA ALA A 87 6.73 -15.89 -0.61
C ALA A 87 7.74 -15.48 -1.68
N SER A 88 8.52 -16.45 -2.17
CA SER A 88 9.57 -16.20 -3.16
C SER A 88 8.99 -15.73 -4.48
N GLU A 89 7.81 -16.20 -4.86
CA GLU A 89 7.11 -15.78 -6.08
C GLU A 89 6.76 -14.29 -6.04
N LEU A 90 6.30 -13.80 -4.89
CA LEU A 90 5.97 -12.39 -4.70
C LEU A 90 7.22 -11.52 -4.73
N ARG A 91 8.27 -11.96 -4.02
CA ARG A 91 9.57 -11.28 -4.05
C ARG A 91 10.13 -11.23 -5.47
N SER A 92 10.16 -12.35 -6.20
CA SER A 92 10.67 -12.42 -7.57
C SER A 92 9.87 -11.57 -8.55
N LEU A 93 8.54 -11.43 -8.35
CA LEU A 93 7.73 -10.50 -9.11
C LEU A 93 8.21 -9.06 -8.90
N ILE A 94 8.39 -8.64 -7.65
CA ILE A 94 8.85 -7.29 -7.31
C ILE A 94 10.26 -7.06 -7.86
N GLU A 95 11.19 -7.99 -7.69
CA GLU A 95 12.56 -7.89 -8.22
C GLU A 95 12.57 -7.72 -9.74
N THR A 96 11.70 -8.45 -10.43
CA THR A 96 11.53 -8.35 -11.88
C THR A 96 11.05 -6.95 -12.29
N LEU A 97 10.04 -6.42 -11.61
CA LEU A 97 9.42 -5.13 -11.92
C LEU A 97 10.30 -3.94 -11.51
N ALA A 98 10.96 -4.04 -10.35
CA ALA A 98 11.91 -3.06 -9.84
C ALA A 98 13.23 -3.05 -10.62
N GLY A 99 13.61 -4.18 -11.22
CA GLY A 99 14.86 -4.34 -11.96
C GLY A 99 16.10 -4.53 -11.10
N GLY A 100 15.92 -5.01 -9.87
CA GLY A 100 17.00 -5.28 -8.92
C GLY A 100 16.53 -6.11 -7.74
N ALA A 101 17.47 -6.56 -6.91
CA ALA A 101 17.16 -7.34 -5.72
C ALA A 101 16.37 -6.49 -4.71
N VAL A 102 15.38 -7.11 -4.06
CA VAL A 102 14.64 -6.52 -2.94
C VAL A 102 14.82 -7.39 -1.71
N THR A 103 14.68 -6.80 -0.53
CA THR A 103 14.85 -7.47 0.75
C THR A 103 13.60 -7.32 1.60
N GLY A 104 13.38 -8.28 2.51
CA GLY A 104 12.38 -8.10 3.55
C GLY A 104 12.79 -6.96 4.48
N VAL A 105 11.80 -6.25 5.01
CA VAL A 105 11.98 -5.17 5.96
C VAL A 105 12.20 -5.75 7.36
N PRO A 106 13.27 -5.34 8.07
CA PRO A 106 13.56 -5.82 9.43
C PRO A 106 12.63 -5.22 10.48
N ASP A 107 12.09 -4.01 10.25
CA ASP A 107 11.12 -3.40 11.16
C ASP A 107 9.79 -4.17 11.10
N LEU A 108 9.47 -4.88 12.18
CA LEU A 108 8.26 -5.69 12.27
C LEU A 108 6.99 -4.83 12.26
N VAL A 109 7.06 -3.55 12.61
CA VAL A 109 5.89 -2.67 12.72
C VAL A 109 5.29 -2.37 11.35
N GLU A 110 6.13 -2.10 10.33
CA GLU A 110 5.66 -1.61 9.02
C GLU A 110 5.86 -2.58 7.85
N ARG A 111 6.58 -3.70 8.02
CA ARG A 111 6.88 -4.62 6.90
C ARG A 111 5.63 -5.17 6.19
N HIS A 112 4.54 -5.40 6.93
CA HIS A 112 3.27 -5.89 6.40
C HIS A 112 2.11 -5.39 7.27
N VAL A 113 1.34 -4.43 6.77
CA VAL A 113 0.31 -3.71 7.55
C VAL A 113 -1.07 -3.83 6.92
N LEU A 114 -2.10 -3.75 7.74
CA LEU A 114 -3.50 -3.69 7.31
C LEU A 114 -4.03 -2.26 7.51
N ASN A 115 -4.54 -1.67 6.45
CA ASN A 115 -5.14 -0.33 6.45
C ASN A 115 -6.60 -0.39 6.01
N ILE A 116 -7.48 0.15 6.84
CA ILE A 116 -8.93 0.08 6.67
C ILE A 116 -9.51 1.49 6.73
N LEU A 117 -10.11 1.93 5.62
CA LEU A 117 -11.02 3.08 5.59
C LEU A 117 -12.44 2.53 5.58
N HIS A 118 -13.28 2.91 6.54
CA HIS A 118 -14.65 2.40 6.64
C HIS A 118 -15.66 3.44 7.16
N ARG A 119 -15.23 4.66 7.48
CA ARG A 119 -16.11 5.80 7.81
C ARG A 119 -16.05 6.85 6.72
N GLU A 120 -17.11 7.63 6.61
CA GLU A 120 -17.10 8.86 5.81
C GLU A 120 -15.96 9.78 6.27
N GLY A 121 -15.23 10.37 5.33
CA GLY A 121 -14.07 11.21 5.62
C GLY A 121 -12.77 10.45 5.89
N ASP A 122 -12.80 9.12 6.05
CA ASP A 122 -11.58 8.33 6.26
C ASP A 122 -10.59 8.50 5.12
N THR A 123 -9.32 8.73 5.46
CA THR A 123 -8.23 9.05 4.53
C THR A 123 -6.89 8.55 5.06
N HIS A 124 -5.97 8.29 4.14
CA HIS A 124 -4.54 8.24 4.43
C HIS A 124 -3.89 9.49 3.80
N GLY A 125 -3.59 10.49 4.62
CA GLY A 125 -3.03 11.76 4.17
C GLY A 125 -1.66 11.63 3.48
N ALA A 126 -1.20 12.72 2.89
CA ALA A 126 0.04 12.81 2.13
C ALA A 126 1.26 12.28 2.91
N HIS A 127 2.07 11.44 2.26
CA HIS A 127 3.33 10.94 2.80
C HIS A 127 4.25 10.38 1.72
N THR A 128 5.47 10.07 2.15
CA THR A 128 6.37 9.08 1.54
C THR A 128 6.74 8.05 2.58
N ASP A 129 7.07 6.84 2.13
CA ASP A 129 7.46 5.75 3.01
C ASP A 129 8.97 5.77 3.29
N ASP A 130 9.37 5.11 4.36
CA ASP A 130 10.78 4.93 4.70
C ASP A 130 11.45 3.87 3.81
N TYR A 131 10.68 2.87 3.36
CA TYR A 131 11.17 1.82 2.47
C TYR A 131 10.82 2.07 1.00
N PRO A 132 11.68 1.63 0.06
CA PRO A 132 11.59 2.01 -1.33
C PRO A 132 10.46 1.37 -2.12
N TYR A 133 9.93 0.24 -1.66
CA TYR A 133 8.86 -0.46 -2.36
C TYR A 133 7.70 -0.77 -1.43
N ALA A 134 6.51 -0.41 -1.88
CA ALA A 134 5.25 -0.83 -1.29
C ALA A 134 4.46 -1.64 -2.32
N LEU A 135 4.13 -2.89 -1.99
CA LEU A 135 3.15 -3.68 -2.72
C LEU A 135 1.83 -3.61 -1.96
N VAL A 136 0.82 -3.01 -2.58
CA VAL A 136 -0.50 -2.83 -1.98
C VAL A 136 -1.50 -3.75 -2.65
N LEU A 137 -2.25 -4.52 -1.84
CA LEU A 137 -3.23 -5.51 -2.27
C LEU A 137 -4.63 -5.07 -1.82
N PHE A 138 -5.57 -4.95 -2.75
CA PHE A 138 -6.93 -4.49 -2.46
C PHE A 138 -7.86 -5.66 -2.12
N LEU A 139 -8.30 -5.71 -0.86
CA LEU A 139 -9.23 -6.72 -0.38
C LEU A 139 -10.69 -6.25 -0.50
N GLU A 140 -10.90 -4.96 -0.26
CA GLU A 140 -12.15 -4.23 -0.49
C GLU A 140 -11.81 -2.84 -1.06
N ALA A 141 -12.63 -2.32 -1.95
CA ALA A 141 -12.48 -0.98 -2.52
C ALA A 141 -13.85 -0.43 -2.94
N PRO A 142 -14.07 0.89 -2.93
CA PRO A 142 -15.26 1.48 -3.54
C PRO A 142 -15.34 1.17 -5.05
N ASP A 143 -16.53 0.88 -5.57
CA ASP A 143 -16.70 0.47 -6.98
C ASP A 143 -16.46 1.60 -7.99
N HIS A 144 -16.50 2.86 -7.56
CA HIS A 144 -16.39 4.04 -8.41
C HIS A 144 -15.44 5.09 -7.79
N PRO A 145 -14.58 5.77 -8.59
CA PRO A 145 -13.65 6.78 -8.08
C PRO A 145 -14.31 7.96 -7.35
N ASP A 146 -15.50 8.39 -7.79
CA ASP A 146 -16.27 9.48 -7.15
C ASP A 146 -16.69 9.16 -5.70
N LEU A 147 -16.54 7.91 -5.26
CA LEU A 147 -16.81 7.48 -3.90
C LEU A 147 -15.60 7.65 -2.95
N GLY A 148 -14.48 8.15 -3.46
CA GLY A 148 -13.25 8.31 -2.69
C GLY A 148 -12.41 7.04 -2.64
N GLY A 149 -11.41 7.01 -1.74
CA GLY A 149 -10.49 5.88 -1.63
C GLY A 149 -9.51 5.73 -2.81
N VAL A 150 -9.41 6.78 -3.64
CA VAL A 150 -8.55 6.86 -4.83
C VAL A 150 -7.12 7.18 -4.38
N LEU A 151 -6.13 6.53 -4.99
CA LEU A 151 -4.73 6.88 -4.80
C LEU A 151 -4.42 8.15 -5.59
N GLU A 152 -3.91 9.18 -4.93
CA GLU A 152 -3.29 10.34 -5.56
C GLU A 152 -1.80 10.28 -5.32
N TYR A 153 -0.99 10.50 -6.36
CA TYR A 153 0.45 10.36 -6.26
C TYR A 153 1.21 11.26 -7.23
N ALA A 154 2.40 11.69 -6.82
CA ALA A 154 3.35 12.46 -7.60
C ALA A 154 4.71 11.72 -7.59
N PRO A 155 5.16 11.19 -8.73
CA PRO A 155 6.40 10.42 -8.78
C PRO A 155 7.64 11.31 -8.74
N HIS A 156 8.76 10.71 -8.38
CA HIS A 156 10.10 11.34 -8.32
C HIS A 156 10.20 12.53 -7.38
N THR A 157 9.35 12.58 -6.35
CA THR A 157 9.39 13.61 -5.32
C THR A 157 9.15 13.02 -3.94
N ARG A 158 9.81 13.62 -2.95
CA ARG A 158 9.53 13.42 -1.53
C ARG A 158 8.75 14.56 -0.91
N SER A 159 8.67 15.71 -1.60
CA SER A 159 7.85 16.82 -1.15
C SER A 159 6.38 16.48 -1.34
N LEU A 160 5.59 16.74 -0.29
CA LEU A 160 4.15 16.56 -0.31
C LEU A 160 3.46 17.61 -1.20
N ASP A 161 4.11 18.76 -1.44
CA ASP A 161 3.64 19.81 -2.38
C ASP A 161 3.38 19.25 -3.78
N GLY A 162 4.12 18.20 -4.18
CA GLY A 162 3.96 17.59 -5.50
C GLY A 162 2.59 16.94 -5.71
N ILE A 163 1.91 16.55 -4.63
CA ILE A 163 0.53 16.03 -4.69
C ILE A 163 -0.49 17.17 -4.82
N ASP A 164 -0.16 18.37 -4.34
CA ASP A 164 -1.02 19.55 -4.46
C ASP A 164 -0.84 20.27 -5.80
N ASP A 165 0.26 19.99 -6.53
CA ASP A 165 0.44 20.41 -7.92
C ASP A 165 -0.38 19.55 -8.89
N VAL A 166 -1.49 20.10 -9.37
CA VAL A 166 -2.40 19.47 -10.35
C VAL A 166 -1.67 19.01 -11.63
N ALA A 167 -0.58 19.67 -12.04
CA ALA A 167 0.16 19.27 -13.23
C ALA A 167 1.04 18.02 -13.01
N ALA A 168 1.50 17.80 -11.78
CA ALA A 168 2.35 16.68 -11.40
C ALA A 168 1.55 15.49 -10.84
N MET A 169 0.42 15.76 -10.20
CA MET A 169 -0.43 14.78 -9.54
C MET A 169 -1.11 13.83 -10.54
N ARG A 170 -1.07 12.55 -10.21
CA ARG A 170 -1.74 11.46 -10.93
C ARG A 170 -2.72 10.78 -10.00
N THR A 171 -3.76 10.17 -10.56
CA THR A 171 -4.78 9.45 -9.81
C THR A 171 -4.91 8.01 -10.27
N ALA A 172 -5.16 7.08 -9.35
CA ALA A 172 -5.44 5.69 -9.68
C ALA A 172 -6.56 5.10 -8.80
N HIS A 173 -7.61 4.62 -9.47
CA HIS A 173 -8.68 3.83 -8.85
C HIS A 173 -8.40 2.34 -9.04
N HIS A 174 -8.84 1.54 -8.06
CA HIS A 174 -8.57 0.11 -7.97
C HIS A 174 -9.83 -0.61 -7.53
N ARG A 175 -9.96 -1.87 -7.95
CA ARG A 175 -11.03 -2.78 -7.53
C ARG A 175 -10.50 -3.81 -6.55
N ALA A 176 -11.41 -4.45 -5.82
CA ALA A 176 -11.05 -5.60 -5.02
C ALA A 176 -10.41 -6.69 -5.90
N GLY A 177 -9.29 -7.25 -5.45
CA GLY A 177 -8.47 -8.20 -6.20
C GLY A 177 -7.29 -7.57 -6.94
N ASP A 178 -7.30 -6.25 -7.15
CA ASP A 178 -6.17 -5.54 -7.74
C ASP A 178 -5.01 -5.41 -6.74
N GLY A 179 -3.84 -5.10 -7.27
CA GLY A 179 -2.75 -4.51 -6.50
C GLY A 179 -2.04 -3.40 -7.26
N TYR A 180 -1.07 -2.79 -6.62
CA TYR A 180 -0.07 -1.97 -7.29
C TYR A 180 1.28 -2.09 -6.61
N LEU A 181 2.34 -1.84 -7.38
CA LEU A 181 3.68 -1.62 -6.86
C LEU A 181 4.00 -0.12 -6.92
N LEU A 182 4.56 0.42 -5.83
CA LEU A 182 4.93 1.84 -5.70
C LEU A 182 6.41 1.97 -5.32
N ARG A 183 7.10 2.97 -5.90
CA ARG A 183 8.39 3.51 -5.43
C ARG A 183 8.12 4.48 -4.29
N SER A 184 7.72 3.95 -3.15
CA SER A 184 7.07 4.69 -2.06
C SER A 184 8.00 5.69 -1.35
N ASP A 185 9.31 5.51 -1.42
CA ASP A 185 10.32 6.41 -0.85
C ASP A 185 10.58 7.67 -1.69
N THR A 186 10.16 7.67 -2.96
CA THR A 186 10.33 8.78 -3.91
C THR A 186 9.04 9.08 -4.67
N THR A 187 7.90 8.69 -4.13
CA THR A 187 6.59 8.98 -4.69
C THR A 187 5.70 9.49 -3.57
N ALA A 188 5.54 10.81 -3.49
CA ALA A 188 4.59 11.41 -2.57
C ALA A 188 3.18 10.93 -2.94
N HIS A 189 2.43 10.42 -1.98
CA HIS A 189 1.12 9.85 -2.24
C HIS A 189 0.14 10.02 -1.06
N ARG A 190 -1.16 9.99 -1.36
CA ARG A 190 -2.28 10.01 -0.41
C ARG A 190 -3.46 9.21 -0.93
N VAL A 191 -4.45 9.00 -0.07
CA VAL A 191 -5.73 8.37 -0.42
C VAL A 191 -6.86 9.36 -0.19
N THR A 192 -7.66 9.63 -1.22
CA THR A 192 -8.79 10.56 -1.12
C THR A 192 -9.80 10.11 -0.06
N PRO A 193 -10.43 11.05 0.68
CA PRO A 193 -11.43 10.71 1.68
C PRO A 193 -12.61 9.92 1.11
N LEU A 194 -13.15 8.96 1.87
CA LEU A 194 -14.42 8.31 1.52
C LEU A 194 -15.58 9.31 1.57
N THR A 195 -16.44 9.32 0.56
CA THR A 195 -17.44 10.40 0.41
C THR A 195 -18.76 10.17 1.14
N ARG A 196 -19.01 8.96 1.64
CA ARG A 196 -20.22 8.62 2.41
C ARG A 196 -20.03 7.38 3.29
N SER A 197 -20.90 7.25 4.29
CA SER A 197 -20.98 6.04 5.12
C SER A 197 -21.29 4.76 4.32
N GLY A 198 -20.88 3.62 4.87
CA GLY A 198 -21.08 2.29 4.26
C GLY A 198 -20.05 1.89 3.20
N LEU A 199 -19.17 2.81 2.80
CA LEU A 199 -18.05 2.51 1.91
C LEU A 199 -16.88 1.90 2.68
N ARG A 200 -16.10 1.06 2.00
CA ARG A 200 -14.91 0.42 2.57
C ARG A 200 -13.76 0.38 1.57
N ARG A 201 -12.55 0.63 2.07
CA ARG A 201 -11.27 0.39 1.39
C ARG A 201 -10.36 -0.36 2.37
N VAL A 202 -10.11 -1.62 2.09
CA VAL A 202 -9.29 -2.51 2.93
C VAL A 202 -8.10 -2.96 2.10
N VAL A 203 -6.90 -2.62 2.55
CA VAL A 203 -5.66 -2.99 1.85
C VAL A 203 -4.65 -3.63 2.78
N LEU A 204 -3.95 -4.64 2.28
CA LEU A 204 -2.68 -5.07 2.83
C LEU A 204 -1.56 -4.33 2.12
N ASN A 205 -0.65 -3.70 2.86
CA ASN A 205 0.55 -3.08 2.32
C ASN A 205 1.78 -3.84 2.80
N PHE A 206 2.59 -4.31 1.86
CA PHE A 206 3.87 -4.97 2.11
C PHE A 206 5.03 -4.06 1.71
N ALA A 207 5.85 -3.71 2.69
CA ALA A 207 7.06 -2.91 2.48
C ALA A 207 8.26 -3.82 2.16
N TYR A 208 9.05 -3.44 1.16
CA TYR A 208 10.29 -4.12 0.79
C TYR A 208 11.45 -3.13 0.69
N GLY A 209 12.58 -3.58 1.21
CA GLY A 209 13.85 -2.85 1.18
C GLY A 209 14.69 -3.15 -0.05
N THR A 210 15.89 -2.58 -0.05
CA THR A 210 17.01 -3.01 -0.91
C THR A 210 18.18 -3.41 -0.01
N SER A 211 19.33 -3.75 -0.60
CA SER A 211 20.57 -3.92 0.17
C SER A 211 21.09 -2.60 0.77
N ALA A 212 20.65 -1.44 0.24
CA ALA A 212 20.95 -0.16 0.83
C ALA A 212 20.01 0.11 2.01
N ALA A 213 20.54 0.75 3.05
CA ALA A 213 19.73 1.25 4.15
C ALA A 213 18.69 2.28 3.63
N PRO A 214 17.53 2.40 4.31
CA PRO A 214 16.59 3.47 4.06
C PRO A 214 17.30 4.83 4.02
N ALA A 215 16.94 5.66 3.04
CA ALA A 215 17.50 7.01 2.95
C ALA A 215 17.06 7.91 4.12
N ARG A 216 15.95 7.54 4.78
CA ARG A 216 15.38 8.20 5.95
C ARG A 216 14.57 7.16 6.74
N THR A 217 14.48 7.36 8.05
CA THR A 217 13.53 6.67 8.91
C THR A 217 12.77 7.73 9.70
N THR A 218 11.47 7.56 9.82
CA THR A 218 10.56 8.44 10.54
C THR A 218 9.92 7.73 11.73
N THR A 219 9.20 8.49 12.54
CA THR A 219 8.33 7.94 13.58
C THR A 219 6.97 7.49 13.04
N SER A 220 6.65 7.77 11.77
CA SER A 220 5.31 7.63 11.22
C SER A 220 4.73 6.23 11.33
N ALA A 221 5.53 5.21 11.02
CA ALA A 221 5.14 3.81 11.15
C ALA A 221 4.75 3.46 12.59
N ARG A 222 5.53 3.91 13.58
CA ARG A 222 5.24 3.64 15.00
C ARG A 222 3.97 4.34 15.43
N GLU A 223 3.84 5.63 15.14
CA GLU A 223 2.64 6.41 15.47
C GLU A 223 1.36 5.83 14.84
N LEU A 224 1.46 5.28 13.63
CA LEU A 224 0.31 4.76 12.91
C LEU A 224 -0.05 3.32 13.31
N TYR A 225 0.91 2.49 13.69
CA TYR A 225 0.72 1.04 13.79
C TYR A 225 0.93 0.45 15.19
N THR A 226 1.40 1.21 16.19
CA THR A 226 1.45 0.80 17.61
C THR A 226 0.33 1.46 18.40
#